data_AF-A0A178MLE8-F1
#
_entry.id   AF-A0A178MLE8-F1
#
_cell.length_a   1.000
_cell.length_b   1.000
_cell.length_c   1.000
_cell.angle_alpha   90.00
_cell.angle_beta   90.00
_cell.angle_gamma   90.00
#
_symmetry.space_group_name_H-M   'P 1'
#
loop_
_entity.id
_entity.type
_entity.pdbx_description
1 polymer ?
#
loop_
_entity_poly.entity_id
_entity_poly.type
_entity_poly.pdbx_seq_one_letter_code
_entity_poly.pdbx_strand_id
1 'polypeptide(L)'
;MDKTYHLNGGFKPTTKRFADLDGPDFYPTPAWATHALIDNERFRGDIWESACGNGAMSDVLEHTGQQVISSDLFNRGYGEAGHDFLTSKRTASNIVTNPPYNAAEGFVASGLRAAHHKFALLLRLAFLEGANRQKTIFTESPPSRVWVFSERITFYPAGAQVKGSGTTAYAWFVWDKDAASGTEIKWFKPGYKEKFR
;
A
#
# COMPACT_ATOMS: atom_id res chain seq x y z
N MET A 1 16.90 21.39 -26.95
CA MET A 1 17.13 21.32 -25.49
C MET A 1 16.15 22.28 -24.84
N ASP A 2 15.18 21.74 -24.12
CA ASP A 2 14.14 22.54 -23.45
C ASP A 2 14.75 23.31 -22.27
N LYS A 3 14.52 24.63 -22.23
CA LYS A 3 15.20 25.60 -21.35
C LYS A 3 14.42 25.90 -20.06
N THR A 4 13.48 25.05 -19.66
CA THR A 4 12.53 25.35 -18.56
C THR A 4 12.58 24.37 -17.39
N TYR A 5 13.72 23.73 -17.14
CA TYR A 5 13.94 22.94 -15.92
C TYR A 5 14.17 23.85 -14.71
N HIS A 6 13.09 24.27 -14.05
CA HIS A 6 13.12 24.95 -12.76
C HIS A 6 13.38 23.94 -11.63
N LEU A 7 14.66 23.72 -11.31
CA LEU A 7 15.10 22.92 -10.17
C LEU A 7 15.18 23.77 -8.90
N ASN A 8 14.04 24.01 -8.24
CA ASN A 8 14.02 24.55 -6.87
C ASN A 8 13.66 23.44 -5.87
N GLY A 9 14.59 22.51 -5.67
CA GLY A 9 14.51 21.47 -4.64
C GLY A 9 15.42 21.79 -3.47
N GLY A 10 14.98 22.67 -2.56
CA GLY A 10 15.69 22.93 -1.31
C GLY A 10 15.71 21.68 -0.43
N PHE A 11 16.87 21.07 -0.24
CA PHE A 11 17.05 19.93 0.66
C PHE A 11 16.88 20.41 2.11
N LYS A 12 15.75 20.07 2.74
CA LYS A 12 15.61 20.12 4.20
C LYS A 12 15.77 18.70 4.74
N PRO A 13 16.77 18.43 5.61
CA PRO A 13 16.90 17.11 6.19
C PRO A 13 15.66 16.78 7.01
N THR A 14 15.00 15.67 6.67
CA THR A 14 13.90 15.12 7.47
C THR A 14 14.45 14.63 8.80
N THR A 15 13.84 15.11 9.89
CA THR A 15 14.02 14.56 11.24
C THR A 15 13.76 13.06 11.18
N LYS A 16 14.73 12.25 11.63
CA LYS A 16 14.55 10.79 11.73
C LYS A 16 13.32 10.52 12.58
N ARG A 17 12.30 9.87 12.00
CA ARG A 17 11.22 9.26 12.78
C ARG A 17 11.84 8.17 13.63
N PHE A 18 11.99 8.41 14.92
CA PHE A 18 12.12 7.34 15.89
C PHE A 18 10.79 6.60 15.88
N ALA A 19 10.83 5.30 15.60
CA ALA A 19 9.69 4.43 15.88
C ALA A 19 9.67 4.33 17.40
N ASP A 20 8.77 5.06 18.06
CA ASP A 20 8.58 4.91 19.50
C ASP A 20 8.18 3.47 19.81
N LEU A 21 8.85 2.91 20.80
CA LEU A 21 8.84 1.49 21.16
C LEU A 21 7.60 1.09 21.99
N ASP A 22 6.66 2.01 22.22
CA ASP A 22 5.45 1.79 23.04
C ASP A 22 4.18 1.44 22.22
N GLY A 23 4.37 1.05 20.96
CA GLY A 23 3.33 0.62 20.03
C GLY A 23 3.48 1.39 18.72
N PRO A 24 3.38 0.75 17.54
CA PRO A 24 3.64 1.46 16.30
C PRO A 24 2.62 2.58 16.14
N ASP A 25 3.12 3.82 16.10
CA ASP A 25 2.42 5.01 15.64
C ASP A 25 1.49 4.61 14.49
N PHE A 26 0.18 4.70 14.72
CA PHE A 26 -0.80 4.28 13.74
C PHE A 26 -1.02 5.40 12.73
N TYR A 27 -0.74 5.10 11.47
CA TYR A 27 -0.88 6.01 10.35
C TYR A 27 -1.95 5.48 9.39
N PRO A 28 -3.21 5.94 9.50
CA PRO A 28 -4.27 5.50 8.59
C PRO A 28 -3.91 5.86 7.15
N THR A 29 -4.26 4.97 6.22
CA THR A 29 -4.04 5.21 4.79
C THR A 29 -4.99 6.32 4.32
N PRO A 30 -4.49 7.40 3.69
CA PRO A 30 -5.37 8.43 3.14
C PRO A 30 -6.34 7.82 2.11
N ALA A 31 -7.64 8.09 2.27
CA ALA A 31 -8.70 7.49 1.45
C ALA A 31 -8.44 7.62 -0.06
N TRP A 32 -7.97 8.79 -0.50
CA TRP A 32 -7.65 9.05 -1.90
C TRP A 32 -6.61 8.08 -2.49
N ALA A 33 -5.69 7.55 -1.68
CA ALA A 33 -4.70 6.58 -2.14
C ALA A 33 -5.34 5.22 -2.46
N THR A 34 -6.36 4.82 -1.69
CA THR A 34 -7.14 3.61 -1.95
C THR A 34 -8.10 3.83 -3.12
N HIS A 35 -8.75 5.00 -3.23
CA HIS A 35 -9.56 5.35 -4.40
C HIS A 35 -8.76 5.28 -5.71
N ALA A 36 -7.51 5.76 -5.70
CA ALA A 36 -6.62 5.64 -6.85
C ALA A 36 -6.43 4.18 -7.29
N LEU A 37 -6.30 3.23 -6.36
CA LEU A 37 -6.19 1.82 -6.69
C LEU A 37 -7.48 1.27 -7.31
N ILE A 38 -8.62 1.43 -6.62
CA ILE A 38 -9.88 0.77 -7.02
C ILE A 38 -10.48 1.32 -8.32
N ASP A 39 -10.15 2.58 -8.67
CA ASP A 39 -10.55 3.16 -9.96
C ASP A 39 -9.71 2.65 -11.14
N ASN A 40 -8.50 2.12 -10.87
CA ASN A 40 -7.53 1.71 -11.91
C ASN A 40 -7.32 0.18 -11.95
N GLU A 41 -7.72 -0.55 -10.91
CA GLU A 41 -7.67 -2.01 -10.83
C GLU A 41 -9.06 -2.58 -10.62
N ARG A 42 -9.41 -3.59 -11.42
CA ARG A 42 -10.64 -4.37 -11.19
C ARG A 42 -10.36 -5.50 -10.21
N PHE A 43 -11.32 -5.72 -9.31
CA PHE A 43 -11.33 -6.81 -8.34
C PHE A 43 -12.57 -7.69 -8.59
N ARG A 44 -12.41 -9.00 -8.38
CA ARG A 44 -13.50 -9.98 -8.45
C ARG A 44 -13.40 -10.92 -7.26
N GLY A 45 -14.52 -11.14 -6.57
CA GLY A 45 -14.54 -11.91 -5.33
C GLY A 45 -14.17 -11.05 -4.14
N ASP A 46 -14.09 -11.66 -2.96
CA ASP A 46 -13.80 -10.96 -1.71
C ASP A 46 -12.43 -10.26 -1.71
N ILE A 47 -12.32 -9.23 -0.88
CA ILE A 47 -11.09 -8.47 -0.64
C ILE A 47 -10.76 -8.56 0.84
N TRP A 48 -9.57 -9.07 1.16
CA TRP A 48 -9.06 -9.10 2.52
C TRP A 48 -8.09 -7.94 2.77
N GLU A 49 -8.46 -7.01 3.66
CA GLU A 49 -7.54 -6.04 4.26
C GLU A 49 -6.89 -6.65 5.50
N SER A 50 -5.67 -7.17 5.35
CA SER A 50 -5.01 -8.00 6.37
C SER A 50 -4.19 -7.26 7.42
N ALA A 51 -4.16 -5.93 7.36
CA ALA A 51 -3.58 -5.06 8.38
C ALA A 51 -4.45 -3.80 8.51
N CYS A 52 -5.72 -4.02 8.88
CA CYS A 52 -6.79 -3.05 8.64
C CYS A 52 -6.75 -1.80 9.51
N GLY A 53 -5.98 -1.81 10.60
CA GLY A 53 -5.93 -0.65 11.46
C GLY A 53 -7.30 -0.29 12.03
N ASN A 54 -7.72 0.95 11.81
CA ASN A 54 -9.03 1.46 12.19
C ASN A 54 -10.10 1.32 11.07
N GLY A 55 -9.81 0.60 9.98
CA GLY A 55 -10.75 0.38 8.88
C GLY A 55 -10.77 1.44 7.78
N ALA A 56 -9.95 2.49 7.86
CA ALA A 56 -9.99 3.60 6.90
C ALA A 56 -9.82 3.18 5.42
N MET A 57 -9.07 2.11 5.15
CA MET A 57 -8.97 1.55 3.79
C MET A 57 -10.11 0.58 3.49
N SER A 58 -10.54 -0.26 4.44
CA SER A 58 -11.72 -1.13 4.30
C SER A 58 -12.94 -0.35 3.82
N ASP A 59 -13.26 0.78 4.46
CA ASP A 59 -14.42 1.62 4.09
C ASP A 59 -14.37 2.09 2.62
N VAL A 60 -13.16 2.36 2.11
CA VAL A 60 -12.98 2.71 0.69
C VAL A 60 -13.09 1.47 -0.21
N LEU A 61 -12.56 0.34 0.22
CA LEU A 61 -12.63 -0.92 -0.54
C LEU A 61 -14.07 -1.40 -0.76
N GLU A 62 -15.00 -1.08 0.14
CA GLU A 62 -16.43 -1.39 -0.02
C GLU A 62 -17.03 -0.77 -1.30
N HIS A 63 -16.47 0.34 -1.79
CA HIS A 63 -16.90 1.00 -3.03
C HIS A 63 -16.61 0.17 -4.30
N THR A 64 -15.83 -0.92 -4.18
CA THR A 64 -15.65 -1.91 -5.26
C THR A 64 -16.89 -2.78 -5.48
N GLY A 65 -17.84 -2.77 -4.54
CA GLY A 65 -18.98 -3.69 -4.50
C GLY A 65 -18.61 -5.13 -4.15
N GLN A 66 -17.36 -5.40 -3.78
CA GLN A 66 -16.93 -6.70 -3.28
C GLN A 66 -17.14 -6.79 -1.76
N GLN A 67 -17.28 -8.02 -1.25
CA GLN A 67 -17.23 -8.27 0.19
C GLN A 67 -15.83 -7.92 0.72
N VAL A 68 -15.77 -7.09 1.75
CA VAL A 68 -14.52 -6.74 2.44
C VAL A 68 -14.42 -7.51 3.75
N ILE A 69 -13.29 -8.19 3.95
CA ILE A 69 -12.92 -8.88 5.18
C ILE A 69 -11.72 -8.13 5.77
N SER A 70 -11.76 -7.81 7.06
CA SER A 70 -10.77 -6.93 7.68
C SER A 70 -10.19 -7.59 8.92
N SER A 71 -8.87 -7.61 9.02
CA SER A 71 -8.18 -8.14 10.19
C SER A 71 -6.90 -7.38 10.48
N ASP A 72 -6.46 -7.41 11.74
CA ASP A 72 -5.20 -6.82 12.16
C ASP A 72 -4.56 -7.68 13.26
N LEU A 73 -3.23 -7.59 13.37
CA LEU A 73 -2.51 -8.23 14.46
C LEU A 73 -2.88 -7.60 15.81
N PHE A 74 -3.15 -6.29 15.83
CA PHE A 74 -3.47 -5.54 17.04
C PHE A 74 -4.95 -5.17 17.07
N ASN A 75 -5.56 -5.16 18.26
CA ASN A 75 -6.90 -4.63 18.41
C ASN A 75 -6.89 -3.09 18.28
N ARG A 76 -7.43 -2.59 17.17
CA ARG A 76 -7.53 -1.17 16.85
C ARG A 76 -8.98 -0.69 16.67
N GLY A 77 -9.94 -1.49 17.17
CA GLY A 77 -11.37 -1.17 17.13
C GLY A 77 -12.06 -1.43 15.80
N TYR A 78 -11.41 -2.13 14.86
CA TYR A 78 -11.98 -2.50 13.57
C TYR A 78 -11.51 -3.90 13.14
N GLY A 79 -12.39 -4.67 12.50
CA GLY A 79 -12.08 -6.01 11.99
C GLY A 79 -11.75 -7.05 13.06
N GLU A 80 -11.22 -8.18 12.62
CA GLU A 80 -10.78 -9.28 13.46
C GLU A 80 -9.37 -9.00 14.03
N ALA A 81 -9.26 -8.86 15.36
CA ALA A 81 -7.98 -8.62 16.04
C ALA A 81 -7.22 -9.91 16.36
N GLY A 82 -5.89 -9.83 16.47
CA GLY A 82 -5.02 -10.97 16.81
C GLY A 82 -4.67 -11.86 15.61
N HIS A 83 -4.93 -11.39 14.39
CA HIS A 83 -4.70 -12.13 13.16
C HIS A 83 -3.34 -11.73 12.56
N ASP A 84 -2.34 -12.59 12.73
CA ASP A 84 -1.04 -12.43 12.09
C ASP A 84 -1.10 -12.87 10.61
N PHE A 85 -1.02 -11.90 9.69
CA PHE A 85 -1.02 -12.18 8.26
C PHE A 85 0.17 -13.04 7.81
N LEU A 86 1.31 -12.95 8.49
CA LEU A 86 2.52 -13.69 8.09
C LEU A 86 2.39 -15.20 8.30
N THR A 87 1.55 -15.61 9.26
CA THR A 87 1.36 -17.00 9.68
C THR A 87 -0.07 -17.52 9.46
N SER A 88 -0.99 -16.65 9.03
CA SER A 88 -2.38 -17.01 8.76
C SER A 88 -2.52 -18.07 7.66
N LYS A 89 -3.51 -18.95 7.83
CA LYS A 89 -3.96 -19.93 6.83
C LYS A 89 -5.15 -19.44 6.00
N ARG A 90 -5.68 -18.25 6.29
CA ARG A 90 -6.80 -17.67 5.54
C ARG A 90 -6.36 -17.38 4.10
N THR A 91 -7.26 -17.63 3.16
CA THR A 91 -7.10 -17.26 1.75
C THR A 91 -8.28 -16.38 1.35
N ALA A 92 -8.07 -15.52 0.35
CA ALA A 92 -9.12 -14.67 -0.21
C ALA A 92 -8.95 -14.54 -1.73
N SER A 93 -10.01 -14.19 -2.46
CA SER A 93 -9.92 -13.85 -3.88
C SER A 93 -8.89 -12.75 -4.10
N ASN A 94 -8.96 -11.69 -3.30
CA ASN A 94 -8.01 -10.58 -3.36
C ASN A 94 -7.51 -10.18 -1.98
N ILE A 95 -6.32 -9.59 -1.93
CA ILE A 95 -5.75 -9.02 -0.70
C ILE A 95 -5.28 -7.59 -1.00
N VAL A 96 -5.76 -6.60 -0.26
CA VAL A 96 -5.35 -5.21 -0.44
C VAL A 96 -5.01 -4.61 0.91
N THR A 97 -3.78 -4.15 1.11
CA THR A 97 -3.37 -3.63 2.42
C THR A 97 -2.20 -2.65 2.34
N ASN A 98 -2.02 -1.84 3.39
CA ASN A 98 -0.82 -1.04 3.65
C ASN A 98 -0.04 -1.72 4.79
N PRO A 99 0.92 -2.60 4.48
CA PRO A 99 1.57 -3.40 5.51
C PRO A 99 2.59 -2.59 6.32
N PRO A 100 2.97 -3.06 7.53
CA PRO A 100 4.13 -2.52 8.22
C PRO A 100 5.40 -2.70 7.36
N TYR A 101 6.09 -1.61 7.04
CA TYR A 101 7.14 -1.61 6.00
C TYR A 101 8.36 -2.47 6.32
N ASN A 102 8.64 -2.74 7.60
CA ASN A 102 9.69 -3.67 8.02
C ASN A 102 9.35 -5.14 7.75
N ALA A 103 8.07 -5.46 7.50
CA ALA A 103 7.59 -6.81 7.19
C ALA A 103 7.18 -6.99 5.71
N ALA A 104 7.47 -6.02 4.83
CA ALA A 104 6.99 -6.01 3.46
C ALA A 104 7.30 -7.30 2.67
N GLU A 105 8.51 -7.85 2.79
CA GLU A 105 8.90 -9.10 2.10
C GLU A 105 8.08 -10.31 2.61
N GLY A 106 7.77 -10.36 3.91
CA GLY A 106 6.91 -11.38 4.50
C GLY A 106 5.45 -11.25 4.05
N PHE A 107 4.96 -10.02 3.87
CA PHE A 107 3.64 -9.75 3.30
C PHE A 107 3.56 -10.16 1.82
N VAL A 108 4.63 -9.95 1.03
CA VAL A 108 4.70 -10.47 -0.34
C VAL A 108 4.61 -12.00 -0.35
N ALA A 109 5.43 -12.67 0.47
CA ALA A 109 5.40 -14.13 0.55
C ALA A 109 4.01 -14.66 0.96
N SER A 110 3.35 -14.00 1.89
CA SER A 110 2.01 -14.39 2.36
C SER A 110 0.93 -14.08 1.33
N GLY A 111 1.00 -12.95 0.64
CA GLY A 111 0.12 -12.60 -0.48
C GLY A 111 0.20 -13.59 -1.64
N LEU A 112 1.41 -14.01 -2.01
CA LEU A 112 1.63 -15.03 -3.04
C LEU A 112 0.94 -16.36 -2.69
N ARG A 113 0.96 -16.75 -1.41
CA ARG A 113 0.30 -17.97 -0.93
C ARG A 113 -1.22 -17.82 -0.78
N ALA A 114 -1.70 -16.68 -0.29
CA ALA A 114 -3.07 -16.54 0.21
C ALA A 114 -4.07 -15.92 -0.77
N ALA A 115 -3.61 -15.14 -1.76
CA ALA A 115 -4.51 -14.54 -2.75
C ALA A 115 -4.80 -15.52 -3.90
N HIS A 116 -6.06 -15.68 -4.31
CA HIS A 116 -6.41 -16.53 -5.46
C HIS A 116 -6.23 -15.80 -6.79
N HIS A 117 -6.63 -14.53 -6.88
CA HIS A 117 -6.52 -13.71 -8.08
C HIS A 117 -5.41 -12.67 -7.94
N LYS A 118 -5.56 -11.73 -7.00
CA LYS A 118 -4.71 -10.53 -6.96
C LYS A 118 -4.37 -10.13 -5.54
N PHE A 119 -3.14 -9.66 -5.32
CA PHE A 119 -2.86 -8.86 -4.13
C PHE A 119 -2.17 -7.55 -4.47
N ALA A 120 -2.51 -6.50 -3.71
CA ALA A 120 -1.97 -5.17 -3.85
C ALA A 120 -1.43 -4.68 -2.49
N LEU A 121 -0.18 -4.25 -2.48
CA LEU A 121 0.48 -3.70 -1.28
C LEU A 121 0.86 -2.24 -1.51
N LEU A 122 0.47 -1.36 -0.59
CA LEU A 122 0.91 0.03 -0.59
C LEU A 122 2.28 0.11 0.08
N LEU A 123 3.33 0.31 -0.72
CA LEU A 123 4.71 0.30 -0.23
C LEU A 123 5.44 1.57 -0.65
N ARG A 124 6.60 1.82 -0.01
CA ARG A 124 7.53 2.84 -0.48
C ARG A 124 8.03 2.47 -1.88
N LEU A 125 8.17 3.46 -2.76
CA LEU A 125 8.66 3.23 -4.13
C LEU A 125 10.05 2.58 -4.14
N ALA A 126 10.90 2.90 -3.16
CA ALA A 126 12.21 2.29 -2.96
C ALA A 126 12.17 0.77 -2.68
N PHE A 127 10.98 0.18 -2.49
CA PHE A 127 10.84 -1.28 -2.46
C PHE A 127 11.33 -1.94 -3.75
N LEU A 128 11.27 -1.23 -4.90
CA LEU A 128 11.76 -1.71 -6.21
C LEU A 128 13.26 -2.02 -6.27
N GLU A 129 14.07 -1.53 -5.35
CA GLU A 129 15.49 -1.83 -5.29
C GLU A 129 15.84 -2.78 -4.13
N GLY A 130 17.06 -3.32 -4.15
CA GLY A 130 17.60 -4.18 -3.09
C GLY A 130 18.05 -5.52 -3.64
N ALA A 131 19.33 -5.86 -3.42
CA ALA A 131 19.93 -7.09 -3.95
C ALA A 131 19.23 -8.37 -3.48
N ASN A 132 18.73 -8.40 -2.23
CA ASN A 132 17.96 -9.53 -1.73
C ASN A 132 16.64 -9.67 -2.50
N ARG A 133 15.84 -8.59 -2.55
CA ARG A 133 14.54 -8.58 -3.25
C ARG A 133 14.66 -8.88 -4.74
N GLN A 134 15.74 -8.44 -5.37
CA GLN A 134 16.02 -8.80 -6.76
C GLN A 134 16.09 -10.33 -6.91
N LYS A 135 16.81 -11.02 -6.02
CA LYS A 135 16.99 -12.47 -6.07
C LYS A 135 15.77 -13.26 -5.58
N THR A 136 15.03 -12.75 -4.58
CA THR A 136 13.99 -13.53 -3.88
C THR A 136 12.57 -13.19 -4.29
N ILE A 137 12.34 -12.00 -4.86
CA ILE A 137 11.01 -11.52 -5.25
C ILE A 137 10.97 -11.22 -6.74
N PHE A 138 11.81 -10.32 -7.23
CA PHE A 138 11.66 -9.81 -8.59
C PHE A 138 12.07 -10.80 -9.68
N THR A 139 12.98 -11.73 -9.37
CA THR A 139 13.33 -12.83 -10.29
C THR A 139 12.27 -13.94 -10.25
N GLU A 140 11.76 -14.26 -9.06
CA GLU A 140 10.90 -15.43 -8.84
C GLU A 140 9.41 -15.14 -9.09
N SER A 141 8.93 -13.98 -8.63
CA SER A 141 7.52 -13.59 -8.64
C SER A 141 7.41 -12.06 -8.65
N PRO A 142 7.81 -11.39 -9.74
CA PRO A 142 7.72 -9.94 -9.83
C PRO A 142 6.26 -9.46 -9.79
N PRO A 143 5.99 -8.23 -9.30
CA PRO A 143 4.69 -7.63 -9.43
C PRO A 143 4.33 -7.46 -10.91
N SER A 144 3.09 -7.76 -11.27
CA SER A 144 2.56 -7.53 -12.62
C SER A 144 2.49 -6.04 -12.97
N ARG A 145 2.18 -5.19 -11.97
CA ARG A 145 2.02 -3.75 -12.14
C ARG A 145 2.53 -2.99 -10.92
N VAL A 146 3.11 -1.81 -11.16
CA VAL A 146 3.52 -0.86 -10.13
C VAL A 146 2.91 0.49 -10.46
N TRP A 147 1.94 0.91 -9.66
CA TRP A 147 1.27 2.19 -9.81
C TRP A 147 1.94 3.25 -8.95
N VAL A 148 2.66 4.14 -9.61
CA VAL A 148 3.37 5.26 -8.99
C VAL A 148 2.41 6.43 -8.79
N PHE A 149 2.40 6.98 -7.57
CA PHE A 149 1.66 8.19 -7.28
C PHE A 149 2.35 9.43 -7.87
N SER A 150 1.63 10.18 -8.70
CA SER A 150 2.06 11.48 -9.23
C SER A 150 1.94 12.60 -8.20
N GLU A 151 1.22 12.37 -7.10
CA GLU A 151 1.02 13.29 -5.99
C GLU A 151 1.55 12.68 -4.68
N ARG A 152 2.08 13.50 -3.77
CA ARG A 152 2.66 13.01 -2.52
C ARG A 152 1.58 12.52 -1.54
N ILE A 153 1.65 11.23 -1.20
CA ILE A 153 0.98 10.68 -0.02
C ILE A 153 1.68 11.20 1.23
N THR A 154 0.88 11.78 2.13
CA THR A 154 1.35 12.16 3.46
C THR A 154 0.50 11.44 4.48
N PHE A 155 1.17 10.67 5.33
CA PHE A 155 0.57 9.97 6.44
C PHE A 155 0.68 10.85 7.69
N TYR A 156 -0.47 11.17 8.28
CA TYR A 156 -0.56 11.91 9.53
C TYR A 156 -0.95 10.94 10.65
N PRO A 157 -0.39 11.08 11.87
CA PRO A 157 -0.90 10.35 13.01
C PRO A 157 -2.39 10.64 13.22
N ALA A 158 -3.14 9.66 13.73
CA ALA A 158 -4.54 9.85 14.07
C ALA A 158 -4.71 11.04 15.05
N GLY A 159 -5.63 11.96 14.74
CA GLY A 159 -5.90 13.16 15.56
C GLY A 159 -4.91 14.31 15.42
N ALA A 160 -3.84 14.17 14.61
CA ALA A 160 -2.86 15.25 14.41
C ALA A 160 -3.35 16.33 13.45
N GLN A 161 -2.89 17.57 13.66
CA GLN A 161 -3.14 18.66 12.71
C GLN A 161 -2.42 18.39 11.38
N VAL A 162 -3.17 18.43 10.27
CA VAL A 162 -2.65 18.25 8.91
C VAL A 162 -1.75 19.44 8.53
N LYS A 163 -0.43 19.27 8.65
CA LYS A 163 0.58 20.28 8.26
C LYS A 163 1.73 19.65 7.48
N GLY A 164 2.18 20.35 6.43
CA GLY A 164 3.31 19.92 5.59
C GLY A 164 2.99 18.72 4.68
N SER A 165 3.99 18.29 3.91
CA SER A 165 3.92 17.11 3.04
C SER A 165 5.07 16.16 3.34
N GLY A 166 4.78 14.85 3.33
CA GLY A 166 5.80 13.81 3.43
C GLY A 166 6.77 13.85 2.24
N THR A 167 8.00 13.40 2.48
CA THR A 167 9.06 13.33 1.46
C THR A 167 9.14 11.96 0.77
N THR A 168 8.54 10.93 1.37
CA THR A 168 8.61 9.56 0.87
C THR A 168 7.69 9.35 -0.33
N ALA A 169 8.24 8.78 -1.41
CA ALA A 169 7.46 8.29 -2.53
C ALA A 169 6.87 6.91 -2.22
N TYR A 170 5.62 6.70 -2.60
CA TYR A 170 4.89 5.45 -2.43
C TYR A 170 4.36 4.97 -3.78
N ALA A 171 3.98 3.70 -3.85
CA ALA A 171 3.34 3.08 -4.99
C ALA A 171 2.46 1.91 -4.52
N TRP A 172 1.43 1.59 -5.31
CA TRP A 172 0.75 0.30 -5.20
C TRP A 172 1.49 -0.74 -6.03
N PHE A 173 1.90 -1.84 -5.38
CA PHE A 173 2.53 -2.99 -6.02
C PHE A 173 1.49 -4.09 -6.17
N VAL A 174 1.20 -4.50 -7.41
CA VAL A 174 0.11 -5.41 -7.72
C VAL A 174 0.67 -6.69 -8.32
N TRP A 175 0.40 -7.80 -7.65
CA TRP A 175 0.59 -9.15 -8.15
C TRP A 175 -0.77 -9.70 -8.57
N ASP A 176 -1.00 -9.68 -9.87
CA ASP A 176 -2.17 -10.25 -10.51
C ASP A 176 -1.78 -11.58 -11.13
N LYS A 177 -2.32 -12.69 -10.61
CA LYS A 177 -2.01 -14.05 -11.06
C LYS A 177 -2.60 -14.37 -12.43
N ASP A 178 -3.56 -13.57 -12.87
CA ASP A 178 -4.22 -13.71 -14.18
C ASP A 178 -3.58 -12.79 -15.25
N ALA A 179 -2.57 -11.99 -14.88
CA ALA A 179 -1.89 -11.08 -15.81
C ALA A 179 -0.82 -11.78 -16.65
N ALA A 180 -0.51 -11.19 -17.81
CA ALA A 180 0.61 -11.62 -18.64
C ALA A 180 1.95 -11.44 -17.91
N SER A 181 2.94 -12.24 -18.29
CA SER A 181 4.29 -12.17 -17.73
C SER A 181 4.93 -10.79 -17.95
N GLY A 182 5.61 -10.28 -16.91
CA GLY A 182 6.33 -9.01 -16.94
C GLY A 182 5.79 -8.00 -15.94
N THR A 183 6.51 -6.89 -15.78
CA THR A 183 6.12 -5.79 -14.89
C THR A 183 5.86 -4.53 -15.69
N GLU A 184 4.68 -3.95 -15.54
CA GLU A 184 4.32 -2.64 -16.10
C GLU A 184 4.44 -1.56 -15.01
N ILE A 185 5.14 -0.47 -15.30
CA ILE A 185 5.14 0.73 -14.45
C ILE A 185 4.11 1.71 -15.00
N LYS A 186 3.22 2.20 -14.12
CA LYS A 186 2.12 3.09 -14.47
C LYS A 186 2.07 4.26 -13.50
N TRP A 187 1.42 5.34 -13.90
CA TRP A 187 1.25 6.54 -13.07
C TRP A 187 -0.22 6.84 -12.89
N PHE A 188 -0.62 7.13 -11.66
CA PHE A 188 -1.96 7.67 -11.41
C PHE A 188 -2.05 9.08 -11.99
N LYS A 189 -3.19 9.38 -12.62
CA LYS A 189 -3.52 10.76 -13.00
C LYS A 189 -3.63 11.62 -11.73
N PRO A 190 -3.14 12.87 -11.73
CA PRO A 190 -3.38 13.81 -10.64
C PRO A 190 -4.89 14.05 -10.41
N GLY A 191 -5.26 14.50 -9.21
CA GLY A 191 -6.61 14.94 -8.86
C GLY A 191 -7.32 14.05 -7.83
N TYR A 192 -6.80 12.85 -7.55
CA TYR A 192 -7.36 11.99 -6.50
C TYR A 192 -7.32 12.66 -5.13
N LYS A 193 -6.19 13.30 -4.81
CA LYS A 193 -6.00 13.96 -3.51
C LYS A 193 -6.98 15.09 -3.26
N GLU A 194 -7.32 15.85 -4.30
CA GLU A 194 -8.31 16.93 -4.21
C GLU A 194 -9.73 16.37 -4.11
N LYS A 195 -10.05 15.35 -4.92
CA LYS A 195 -11.39 14.77 -5.02
C LYS A 195 -11.84 14.03 -3.75
N PHE A 196 -10.92 13.38 -3.05
CA PHE A 196 -11.22 12.51 -1.90
C PHE A 196 -10.49 12.96 -0.62
N ARG A 197 -10.42 14.28 -0.40
CA ARG A 197 -9.75 14.89 0.74
C ARG A 197 -10.54 14.77 2.04
#